data_AF-A0A162SNF8-F1
#
_entry.id   AF-A0A162SNF8-F1
#
_cell.length_a   1.000
_cell.length_b   1.000
_cell.length_c   1.000
_cell.angle_alpha   90.00
_cell.angle_beta   90.00
_cell.angle_gamma   90.00
#
_symmetry.space_group_name_H-M   'P 1'
#
loop_
_entity.id
_entity.type
_entity.pdbx_description
1 polymer ?
#
loop_
_entity_poly.entity_id
_entity_poly.type
_entity_poly.pdbx_seq_one_letter_code
_entity_poly.pdbx_strand_id
1 'polypeptide(L)'
;MFIYYGCRCRGGILVNGYHIPEVSFQNLHPAKLSLWPMMFVTIACGAISGFHATQSPMMARCIKSEKLGRQAFYGAMIAEGVIALVWVAAGLAFYNGVPGLGKVILSKAGAAGAVFEISKSLLGPVGSVLAILGVIVCPITTGDTAFRSARLALADIIKYPQDKIKNRLILAAPMFAVSIFLTFVQFPILWRYMGWLTQAFAMVTLWACSVYLVKAKKNHWISTLPAVFMSAVCVSYILQAPEGFRVNAVFSNTVGIAAAAAFFLIFLNKIKNQDKSMKSAA
;
A
#
# COMPACT_ATOMS: atom_id res chain seq x y z
N MET A 1 8.21 -17.37 7.17
CA MET A 1 9.48 -16.75 7.62
C MET A 1 9.23 -15.44 8.38
N PHE A 2 8.75 -14.37 7.75
CA PHE A 2 8.49 -13.09 8.43
C PHE A 2 7.54 -13.15 9.64
N ILE A 3 6.45 -13.91 9.55
CA ILE A 3 5.51 -14.13 10.67
C ILE A 3 6.23 -14.77 11.86
N TYR A 4 7.03 -15.80 11.58
CA TYR A 4 7.78 -16.53 12.61
C TYR A 4 8.80 -15.62 13.30
N TYR A 5 9.54 -14.81 12.55
CA TYR A 5 10.54 -13.89 13.11
C TYR A 5 9.93 -12.69 13.83
N GLY A 6 8.85 -12.12 13.30
CA GLY A 6 8.07 -11.11 14.01
C GLY A 6 7.64 -11.65 15.38
N CYS A 7 7.02 -12.82 15.43
CA CYS A 7 6.64 -13.46 16.69
C CYS A 7 7.85 -13.71 17.61
N ARG A 8 9.01 -14.10 17.08
CA ARG A 8 10.22 -14.34 17.87
C ARG A 8 10.82 -13.03 18.44
N CYS A 9 10.86 -11.95 17.65
CA CYS A 9 11.26 -10.63 18.11
C CYS A 9 10.29 -10.09 19.17
N ARG A 10 8.98 -10.26 18.98
CA ARG A 10 7.97 -9.93 20.00
C ARG A 10 8.22 -10.69 21.29
N GLY A 11 8.50 -11.99 21.20
CA GLY A 11 8.89 -12.80 22.36
C GLY A 11 10.15 -12.25 23.05
N GLY A 12 11.18 -11.91 22.29
CA GLY A 12 12.42 -11.31 22.82
C GLY A 12 12.20 -9.97 23.53
N ILE A 13 11.34 -9.11 22.99
CA ILE A 13 10.99 -7.80 23.59
C ILE A 13 10.27 -8.00 24.93
N LEU A 14 9.32 -8.93 24.99
CA LEU A 14 8.56 -9.22 26.20
C LEU A 14 9.41 -9.90 27.28
N VAL A 15 10.30 -10.81 26.89
CA VAL A 15 11.19 -11.55 27.82
C VAL A 15 12.31 -10.65 28.35
N ASN A 16 12.85 -9.76 27.52
CA ASN A 16 13.92 -8.84 27.91
C ASN A 16 13.41 -7.55 28.58
N GLY A 17 12.12 -7.43 28.88
CA GLY A 17 11.55 -6.34 29.67
C GLY A 17 11.53 -4.96 28.98
N TYR A 18 11.55 -4.91 27.65
CA TYR A 18 11.48 -3.64 26.93
C TYR A 18 10.12 -2.96 27.09
N HIS A 19 10.12 -1.66 27.36
CA HIS A 19 8.89 -0.87 27.51
C HIS A 19 8.31 -0.51 26.14
N ILE A 20 7.13 -1.04 25.83
CA ILE A 20 6.38 -0.69 24.61
C ILE A 20 5.57 0.57 24.90
N PRO A 21 5.77 1.68 24.18
CA PRO A 21 4.97 2.89 24.36
C PRO A 21 3.48 2.62 24.11
N GLU A 22 2.62 3.23 24.93
CA GLU A 22 1.17 3.14 24.76
C GLU A 22 0.70 3.85 23.48
N VAL A 23 -0.46 3.43 22.97
CA VAL A 23 -1.10 4.06 21.81
C VAL A 23 -1.55 5.48 22.20
N SER A 24 -0.99 6.48 21.53
CA SER A 24 -1.37 7.88 21.71
C SER A 24 -2.11 8.39 20.49
N PHE A 25 -3.20 9.14 20.73
CA PHE A 25 -3.94 9.86 19.69
C PHE A 25 -3.33 11.23 19.37
N GLN A 26 -2.22 11.59 20.01
CA GLN A 26 -1.53 12.85 19.75
C GLN A 26 -0.65 12.75 18.50
N ASN A 27 -0.46 13.88 17.81
CA ASN A 27 0.47 13.96 16.69
C ASN A 27 1.91 13.92 17.20
N LEU A 28 2.56 12.76 17.08
CA LEU A 28 3.94 12.52 17.48
C LEU A 28 4.97 12.90 16.39
N HIS A 29 4.53 13.51 15.28
CA HIS A 29 5.46 13.94 14.23
C HIS A 29 6.36 15.06 14.76
N PRO A 30 7.71 14.95 14.66
CA PRO A 30 8.63 15.94 15.23
C PRO A 30 8.38 17.38 14.74
N ALA A 31 8.00 17.55 13.48
CA ALA A 31 7.65 18.83 12.88
C ALA A 31 6.15 19.20 12.94
N LYS A 32 5.33 18.47 13.71
CA LYS A 32 3.86 18.65 13.84
C LYS A 32 3.11 18.77 12.51
N LEU A 33 3.60 18.09 11.47
CA LEU A 33 2.95 18.09 10.16
C LEU A 33 1.56 17.48 10.26
N SER A 34 0.63 17.99 9.45
CA SER A 34 -0.73 17.44 9.40
C SER A 34 -0.69 15.95 9.06
N LEU A 35 -1.28 15.12 9.93
CA LEU A 35 -1.37 13.68 9.72
C LEU A 35 -2.24 13.36 8.51
N TRP A 36 -3.31 14.13 8.29
CA TRP A 36 -4.15 14.01 7.10
C TRP A 36 -3.75 15.03 6.04
N PRO A 37 -3.61 14.66 4.75
CA PRO A 37 -3.76 13.33 4.13
C PRO A 37 -2.46 12.51 4.08
N MET A 38 -1.32 13.09 4.47
CA MET A 38 0.02 12.51 4.23
C MET A 38 0.24 11.13 4.87
N MET A 39 -0.37 10.86 6.02
CA MET A 39 -0.29 9.55 6.68
C MET A 39 -0.86 8.43 5.81
N PHE A 40 -2.03 8.65 5.21
CA PHE A 40 -2.72 7.64 4.37
C PHE A 40 -1.95 7.35 3.08
N VAL A 41 -1.20 8.34 2.58
CA VAL A 41 -0.35 8.16 1.40
C VAL A 41 1.00 7.54 1.76
N THR A 42 1.55 7.87 2.92
CA THR A 42 2.84 7.32 3.38
C THR A 42 2.71 5.86 3.79
N ILE A 43 1.62 5.49 4.47
CA ILE A 43 1.29 4.12 4.85
C ILE A 43 0.43 3.49 3.74
N ALA A 44 0.92 3.56 2.50
CA ALA A 44 0.12 3.26 1.31
C ALA A 44 -0.49 1.84 1.35
N CYS A 45 0.36 0.84 1.59
CA CYS A 45 -0.06 -0.56 1.64
C CYS A 45 -0.88 -0.92 2.89
N GLY A 46 -0.82 -0.10 3.95
CA GLY A 46 -1.54 -0.35 5.21
C GLY A 46 -2.89 0.38 5.32
N ALA A 47 -3.06 1.51 4.64
CA ALA A 47 -4.34 2.22 4.58
C ALA A 47 -5.33 1.53 3.64
N ILE A 48 -4.94 1.39 2.37
CA ILE A 48 -5.64 0.58 1.36
C ILE A 48 -4.70 0.37 0.17
N SER A 49 -4.50 -0.88 -0.22
CA SER A 49 -3.42 -1.17 -1.17
C SER A 49 -3.90 -1.27 -2.62
N GLY A 50 -3.62 -0.21 -3.40
CA GLY A 50 -3.80 -0.25 -4.86
C GLY A 50 -2.81 -1.17 -5.57
N PHE A 51 -1.66 -1.46 -4.96
CA PHE A 51 -0.71 -2.43 -5.51
C PHE A 51 -1.28 -3.86 -5.44
N HIS A 52 -1.98 -4.22 -4.37
CA HIS A 52 -2.72 -5.49 -4.33
C HIS A 52 -3.85 -5.53 -5.36
N ALA A 53 -4.49 -4.40 -5.65
CA ALA A 53 -5.50 -4.33 -6.71
C ALA A 53 -4.91 -4.65 -8.10
N THR A 54 -3.71 -4.16 -8.43
CA THR A 54 -3.08 -4.46 -9.73
C THR A 54 -2.62 -5.93 -9.86
N GLN A 55 -2.33 -6.60 -8.74
CA GLN A 55 -1.93 -8.01 -8.73
C GLN A 55 -3.09 -9.00 -8.61
N SER A 56 -4.24 -8.54 -8.12
CA SER A 56 -5.43 -9.38 -7.88
C SER A 56 -5.89 -10.18 -9.12
N PRO A 57 -5.87 -9.66 -10.36
CA PRO A 57 -6.27 -10.44 -11.54
C PRO A 57 -5.40 -11.66 -11.80
N MET A 58 -4.08 -11.55 -11.57
CA MET A 58 -3.16 -12.67 -11.73
C MET A 58 -3.43 -13.74 -10.67
N MET A 59 -3.64 -13.33 -9.43
CA MET A 59 -3.97 -14.26 -8.34
C MET A 59 -5.33 -14.93 -8.54
N ALA A 60 -6.33 -14.18 -9.01
CA ALA A 60 -7.66 -14.72 -9.28
C ALA A 60 -7.63 -15.85 -10.33
N ARG A 61 -6.75 -15.77 -11.33
CA ARG A 61 -6.56 -16.82 -12.35
C ARG A 61 -5.87 -18.09 -11.82
N CYS A 62 -5.18 -18.00 -10.69
CA CYS A 62 -4.46 -19.13 -10.07
C CYS A 62 -5.27 -19.80 -8.95
N ILE A 63 -6.35 -19.18 -8.48
CA ILE A 63 -7.19 -19.73 -7.42
C ILE A 63 -8.17 -20.76 -8.02
N LYS A 64 -8.25 -21.94 -7.40
CA LYS A 64 -9.10 -23.05 -7.87
C LYS A 64 -10.60 -22.86 -7.54
N SER A 65 -10.92 -22.04 -6.55
CA SER A 65 -12.29 -21.82 -6.08
C SER A 65 -12.43 -20.48 -5.38
N GLU A 66 -13.55 -19.78 -5.60
CA GLU A 66 -13.87 -18.52 -4.92
C GLU A 66 -13.88 -18.64 -3.39
N LYS A 67 -14.13 -19.84 -2.84
CA LYS A 67 -14.08 -20.09 -1.39
C LYS A 67 -12.70 -19.76 -0.80
N LEU A 68 -11.63 -19.93 -1.57
CA LEU A 68 -10.26 -19.59 -1.16
C LEU A 68 -9.97 -18.09 -1.26
N GLY A 69 -10.83 -17.31 -1.94
CA GLY A 69 -10.63 -15.87 -2.14
C GLY A 69 -10.52 -15.10 -0.82
N ARG A 70 -11.37 -15.42 0.18
CA ARG A 70 -11.28 -14.76 1.50
C ARG A 70 -9.93 -15.02 2.16
N GLN A 71 -9.44 -16.26 2.13
CA GLN A 71 -8.14 -16.59 2.73
C GLN A 71 -6.98 -15.94 1.96
N ALA A 72 -7.01 -16.00 0.63
CA ALA A 72 -5.94 -15.50 -0.23
C ALA A 72 -5.81 -13.97 -0.23
N PHE A 73 -6.93 -13.24 -0.22
CA PHE A 73 -6.92 -11.78 -0.24
C PHE A 73 -7.03 -11.18 1.17
N TYR A 74 -8.14 -11.45 1.87
CA TYR A 74 -8.39 -10.83 3.18
C TYR A 74 -7.46 -11.38 4.27
N GLY A 75 -7.25 -12.71 4.29
CA GLY A 75 -6.34 -13.35 5.26
C GLY A 75 -4.89 -12.86 5.13
N ALA A 76 -4.41 -12.65 3.90
CA ALA A 76 -3.08 -12.09 3.65
C ALA A 76 -2.94 -10.67 4.22
N MET A 77 -3.94 -9.80 4.00
CA MET A 77 -3.91 -8.42 4.51
C MET A 77 -3.87 -8.36 6.05
N ILE A 78 -4.64 -9.23 6.73
CA ILE A 78 -4.59 -9.31 8.20
C ILE A 78 -3.21 -9.76 8.67
N ALA A 79 -2.62 -10.78 8.02
CA ALA A 79 -1.28 -11.25 8.37
C ALA A 79 -0.22 -10.15 8.20
N GLU A 80 -0.27 -9.40 7.11
CA GLU A 80 0.63 -8.25 6.88
C GLU A 80 0.46 -7.17 7.95
N GLY A 81 -0.78 -6.85 8.32
CA GLY A 81 -1.08 -5.89 9.38
C GLY A 81 -0.51 -6.30 10.74
N VAL A 82 -0.66 -7.57 11.13
CA VAL A 82 -0.08 -8.10 12.38
C VAL A 82 1.45 -8.01 12.36
N ILE A 83 2.09 -8.38 11.25
CA ILE A 83 3.55 -8.28 11.11
C ILE A 83 4.01 -6.82 11.23
N ALA A 84 3.30 -5.89 10.59
CA ALA A 84 3.61 -4.46 10.65
C ALA A 84 3.54 -3.93 12.10
N LEU A 85 2.47 -4.27 12.84
CA LEU A 85 2.32 -3.88 14.24
C LEU A 85 3.45 -4.41 15.12
N VAL A 86 3.86 -5.66 14.90
CA VAL A 86 4.99 -6.26 15.63
C VAL A 86 6.30 -5.50 15.39
N TRP A 87 6.58 -5.13 14.13
CA TRP A 87 7.80 -4.36 13.81
C TRP A 87 7.76 -2.93 14.33
N VAL A 88 6.60 -2.29 14.32
CA VAL A 88 6.42 -0.96 14.93
C VAL A 88 6.67 -1.04 16.44
N ALA A 89 6.07 -2.00 17.14
CA ALA A 89 6.30 -2.22 18.57
C ALA A 89 7.78 -2.51 18.86
N ALA A 90 8.42 -3.34 18.05
CA ALA A 90 9.84 -3.66 18.16
C ALA A 90 10.75 -2.44 17.99
N GLY A 91 10.51 -1.63 16.95
CA GLY A 91 11.27 -0.42 16.71
C GLY A 91 11.09 0.61 17.82
N LEU A 92 9.86 0.84 18.27
CA LEU A 92 9.59 1.80 19.33
C LEU A 92 10.16 1.36 20.68
N ALA A 93 10.07 0.09 21.02
CA ALA A 93 10.59 -0.42 22.28
C ALA A 93 12.13 -0.47 22.29
N PHE A 94 12.75 -0.90 21.18
CA PHE A 94 14.21 -1.03 21.09
C PHE A 94 14.92 0.33 21.03
N TYR A 95 14.33 1.31 20.34
CA TYR A 95 14.93 2.64 20.16
C TYR A 95 14.36 3.71 21.10
N ASN A 96 13.71 3.32 22.21
CA ASN A 96 13.19 4.24 23.23
C ASN A 96 12.24 5.32 22.68
N GLY A 97 11.31 4.90 21.82
CA GLY A 97 10.24 5.74 21.27
C GLY A 97 10.53 6.33 19.89
N VAL A 98 9.65 7.25 19.48
CA VAL A 98 9.64 7.83 18.12
C VAL A 98 10.94 8.56 17.75
N PRO A 99 11.57 9.38 18.62
CA PRO A 99 12.77 10.12 18.24
C PRO A 99 13.96 9.20 17.93
N GLY A 100 14.17 8.16 18.73
CA GLY A 100 15.26 7.21 18.52
C GLY A 100 15.06 6.36 17.27
N LEU A 101 13.83 5.87 17.05
CA LEU A 101 13.49 5.13 15.84
C LEU A 101 13.64 6.01 14.58
N GLY A 102 13.17 7.25 14.66
CA GLY A 102 13.28 8.22 13.56
C GLY A 102 14.74 8.47 13.14
N LYS A 103 15.66 8.57 14.11
CA LYS A 103 17.09 8.76 13.83
C LYS A 103 17.69 7.62 13.00
N VAL A 104 17.29 6.38 13.26
CA VAL A 104 17.79 5.20 12.53
C VAL A 104 17.14 5.07 11.17
N ILE A 105 15.81 5.21 11.09
CA ILE A 105 15.08 5.10 9.81
C ILE A 105 15.49 6.20 8.82
N LEU A 106 15.78 7.41 9.29
CA LEU A 106 16.22 8.53 8.46
C LEU A 106 17.73 8.52 8.17
N SER A 107 18.48 7.60 8.77
CA SER A 107 19.91 7.41 8.47
C SER A 107 20.12 6.64 7.17
N LYS A 108 21.37 6.54 6.71
CA LYS A 108 21.75 5.70 5.56
C LYS A 108 21.38 4.22 5.74
N ALA A 109 21.28 3.73 6.98
CA ALA A 109 20.94 2.33 7.26
C ALA A 109 19.45 2.03 6.97
N GLY A 110 18.58 3.05 7.07
CA GLY A 110 17.16 2.95 6.77
C GLY A 110 16.41 1.91 7.62
N ALA A 111 15.20 1.57 7.19
CA ALA A 111 14.35 0.59 7.87
C ALA A 111 14.98 -0.83 7.88
N ALA A 112 15.71 -1.21 6.82
CA ALA A 112 16.38 -2.51 6.75
C ALA A 112 17.50 -2.66 7.79
N GLY A 113 18.28 -1.58 8.01
CA GLY A 113 19.29 -1.53 9.06
C GLY A 113 18.70 -1.64 10.45
N ALA A 114 17.59 -0.94 10.72
CA ALA A 114 16.87 -1.04 11.99
C ALA A 114 16.43 -2.48 12.29
N VAL A 115 15.88 -3.17 11.28
CA VAL A 115 15.48 -4.57 11.40
C VAL A 115 16.68 -5.47 11.70
N PHE A 116 17.82 -5.22 11.04
CA PHE A 116 19.04 -6.00 11.28
C PHE A 116 19.57 -5.83 12.71
N GLU A 117 19.66 -4.60 13.21
CA GLU A 117 20.13 -4.31 14.57
C GLU A 117 19.25 -4.95 15.63
N ILE A 118 17.92 -4.79 15.52
CA ILE A 118 16.94 -5.42 16.40
C ILE A 118 17.10 -6.95 16.37
N SER A 119 17.21 -7.53 15.18
CA SER A 119 17.31 -8.99 15.01
C SER A 119 18.63 -9.52 15.56
N LYS A 120 19.75 -8.81 15.38
CA LYS A 120 21.06 -9.18 15.91
C LYS A 120 21.08 -9.14 17.43
N SER A 121 20.47 -8.12 18.03
CA SER A 121 20.42 -7.97 19.49
C SER A 121 19.48 -8.99 20.16
N LEU A 122 18.31 -9.25 19.58
CA LEU A 122 17.29 -10.10 20.21
C LEU A 122 17.41 -11.58 19.86
N LEU A 123 17.91 -11.92 18.66
CA LEU A 123 17.93 -13.30 18.15
C LEU A 123 19.35 -13.87 17.96
N GLY A 124 20.37 -13.06 18.23
CA GLY A 124 21.77 -13.43 18.02
C GLY A 124 22.18 -13.52 16.54
N PRO A 125 23.43 -13.94 16.26
CA PRO A 125 24.02 -13.92 14.91
C PRO A 125 23.21 -14.73 13.89
N VAL A 126 22.81 -15.95 14.23
CA VAL A 126 22.06 -16.85 13.33
C VAL A 126 20.66 -16.31 13.03
N GLY A 127 19.97 -15.76 14.04
CA GLY A 127 18.65 -15.16 13.87
C GLY A 127 18.68 -13.91 12.99
N SER A 128 19.75 -13.12 13.06
CA SER A 128 19.92 -11.90 12.27
C SER A 128 20.14 -12.15 10.77
N VAL A 129 20.93 -13.17 10.43
CA VAL A 129 21.15 -13.57 9.03
C VAL A 129 19.85 -14.01 8.39
N LEU A 130 19.07 -14.84 9.09
CA LEU A 130 17.79 -15.31 8.60
C LEU A 130 16.76 -14.17 8.50
N ALA A 131 16.74 -13.24 9.45
CA ALA A 131 15.86 -12.06 9.39
C ALA A 131 16.18 -11.17 8.17
N ILE A 132 17.46 -10.89 7.89
CA ILE A 132 17.88 -10.12 6.72
C ILE A 132 17.50 -10.84 5.43
N LEU A 133 17.73 -12.16 5.33
CA LEU A 133 17.36 -12.92 4.15
C LEU A 133 15.87 -12.76 3.85
N GLY A 134 15.02 -12.77 4.87
CA GLY A 134 13.62 -12.39 4.72
C GLY A 134 13.47 -11.01 4.11
N VAL A 135 14.02 -9.98 4.76
CA VAL A 135 13.91 -8.55 4.35
C VAL A 135 14.39 -8.32 2.92
N ILE A 136 15.39 -9.06 2.44
CA ILE A 136 15.92 -8.95 1.07
C ILE A 136 15.07 -9.74 0.07
N VAL A 137 14.67 -10.96 0.42
CA VAL A 137 13.90 -11.84 -0.49
C VAL A 137 12.53 -11.24 -0.81
N CYS A 138 11.85 -10.63 0.15
CA CYS A 138 10.50 -10.10 -0.05
C CYS A 138 10.41 -9.01 -1.15
N PRO A 139 11.25 -7.95 -1.15
CA PRO A 139 11.31 -7.00 -2.25
C PRO A 139 11.67 -7.63 -3.59
N ILE A 140 12.53 -8.66 -3.62
CA ILE A 140 12.89 -9.35 -4.86
C ILE A 140 11.69 -10.11 -5.43
N THR A 141 11.01 -10.91 -4.62
CA THR A 141 9.85 -11.70 -5.05
C THR A 141 8.65 -10.82 -5.42
N THR A 142 8.43 -9.76 -4.64
CA THR A 142 7.36 -8.78 -4.89
C THR A 142 7.68 -7.94 -6.14
N GLY A 143 8.94 -7.58 -6.32
CA GLY A 143 9.45 -6.89 -7.50
C GLY A 143 9.25 -7.71 -8.77
N ASP A 144 9.65 -8.99 -8.79
CA ASP A 144 9.40 -9.88 -9.93
C ASP A 144 7.91 -9.95 -10.28
N THR A 145 7.05 -10.08 -9.26
CA THR A 145 5.59 -10.08 -9.45
C THR A 145 5.10 -8.74 -10.03
N ALA A 146 5.68 -7.61 -9.59
CA ALA A 146 5.36 -6.28 -10.11
C ALA A 146 5.74 -6.13 -11.59
N PHE A 147 6.97 -6.50 -11.98
CA PHE A 147 7.42 -6.47 -13.36
C PHE A 147 6.58 -7.38 -14.25
N ARG A 148 6.22 -8.57 -13.75
CA ARG A 148 5.35 -9.50 -14.46
C ARG A 148 3.95 -8.90 -14.67
N SER A 149 3.35 -8.32 -13.64
CA SER A 149 2.04 -7.67 -13.74
C SER A 149 2.06 -6.48 -14.70
N ALA A 150 3.05 -5.59 -14.56
CA ALA A 150 3.19 -4.43 -15.43
C ALA A 150 3.43 -4.81 -16.90
N ARG A 151 4.20 -5.87 -17.18
CA ARG A 151 4.40 -6.39 -18.54
C ARG A 151 3.10 -6.89 -19.14
N LEU A 152 2.31 -7.65 -18.37
CA LEU A 152 1.03 -8.19 -18.82
C LEU A 152 0.02 -7.06 -19.06
N ALA A 153 -0.06 -6.09 -18.16
CA ALA A 153 -0.92 -4.91 -18.32
C ALA A 153 -0.54 -4.10 -19.56
N LEU A 154 0.75 -3.86 -19.79
CA LEU A 154 1.22 -3.15 -20.98
C LEU A 154 0.87 -3.93 -22.25
N ALA A 155 1.14 -5.24 -22.26
CA ALA A 155 0.81 -6.12 -23.37
C ALA A 155 -0.70 -6.13 -23.69
N ASP A 156 -1.57 -6.11 -22.68
CA ASP A 156 -3.02 -6.04 -22.84
C ASP A 156 -3.47 -4.68 -23.44
N ILE A 157 -2.86 -3.57 -23.01
CA ILE A 157 -3.16 -2.22 -23.53
C ILE A 157 -2.81 -2.11 -25.02
N ILE A 158 -1.63 -2.58 -25.41
CA ILE A 158 -1.15 -2.50 -26.80
C ILE A 158 -1.57 -3.72 -27.64
N LYS A 159 -2.31 -4.66 -27.05
CA LYS A 159 -2.73 -5.94 -27.66
C LYS A 159 -1.57 -6.74 -28.27
N TYR A 160 -0.43 -6.81 -27.57
CA TYR A 160 0.78 -7.48 -28.06
C TYR A 160 0.95 -8.90 -27.48
N PRO A 161 1.08 -9.94 -28.33
CA PRO A 161 1.06 -11.34 -27.90
C PRO A 161 2.25 -11.71 -26.99
N GLN A 162 2.01 -12.48 -25.92
CA GLN A 162 3.00 -12.84 -24.89
C GLN A 162 3.47 -14.31 -24.94
N ASP A 163 3.17 -15.03 -26.02
CA ASP A 163 3.35 -16.49 -26.09
C ASP A 163 4.84 -16.85 -26.18
N LYS A 164 5.57 -16.15 -27.03
CA LYS A 164 7.00 -16.39 -27.30
C LYS A 164 7.89 -15.59 -26.35
N ILE A 165 9.01 -16.19 -25.94
CA ILE A 165 9.98 -15.53 -25.04
C ILE A 165 10.54 -14.21 -25.63
N LYS A 166 10.72 -14.14 -26.95
CA LYS A 166 11.16 -12.94 -27.66
C LYS A 166 10.20 -11.75 -27.41
N ASN A 167 8.90 -12.00 -27.51
CA ASN A 167 7.88 -10.98 -27.29
C ASN A 167 7.83 -10.50 -25.83
N ARG A 168 8.12 -11.42 -24.89
CA ARG A 168 8.23 -11.07 -23.46
C ARG A 168 9.44 -10.17 -23.21
N LEU A 169 10.57 -10.47 -23.84
CA LEU A 169 11.81 -9.70 -23.69
C LEU A 169 11.71 -8.30 -24.30
N ILE A 170 11.04 -8.16 -25.45
CA ILE A 170 10.83 -6.86 -26.11
C ILE A 170 10.12 -5.86 -25.18
N LEU A 171 9.18 -6.33 -24.34
CA LEU A 171 8.50 -5.49 -23.36
C LEU A 171 9.27 -5.40 -22.04
N ALA A 172 9.90 -6.49 -21.60
CA ALA A 172 10.62 -6.52 -20.33
C ALA A 172 11.89 -5.65 -20.34
N ALA A 173 12.70 -5.69 -21.40
CA ALA A 173 13.96 -4.96 -21.47
C ALA A 173 13.80 -3.44 -21.28
N PRO A 174 12.86 -2.75 -21.98
CA PRO A 174 12.58 -1.34 -21.74
C PRO A 174 12.13 -1.06 -20.31
N MET A 175 11.28 -1.92 -19.73
CA MET A 175 10.82 -1.76 -18.34
C MET A 175 11.97 -1.87 -17.33
N PHE A 176 12.89 -2.81 -17.54
CA PHE A 176 14.10 -2.94 -16.73
C PHE A 176 15.03 -1.72 -16.89
N ALA A 177 15.21 -1.23 -18.12
CA ALA A 177 16.02 -0.03 -18.36
C ALA A 177 15.47 1.19 -17.61
N VAL A 178 14.15 1.41 -17.65
CA VAL A 178 13.49 2.47 -16.87
C VAL A 178 13.69 2.27 -15.37
N SER A 179 13.61 1.03 -14.89
CA SER A 179 13.75 0.72 -13.46
C SER A 179 15.18 0.90 -12.94
N ILE A 180 16.18 0.57 -13.76
CA ILE A 180 17.59 0.87 -13.48
C ILE A 180 17.77 2.38 -13.42
N PHE A 181 17.20 3.13 -14.38
CA PHE A 181 17.25 4.59 -14.35
C PHE A 181 16.64 5.17 -13.07
N LEU A 182 15.49 4.65 -12.64
CA LEU A 182 14.84 5.06 -11.40
C LEU A 182 15.69 4.77 -10.15
N THR A 183 16.64 3.83 -10.20
CA THR A 183 17.52 3.52 -9.07
C THR A 183 18.51 4.67 -8.77
N PHE A 184 18.76 5.55 -9.73
CA PHE A 184 19.56 6.78 -9.51
C PHE A 184 18.76 7.92 -8.87
N VAL A 185 17.43 7.79 -8.74
CA VAL A 185 16.57 8.78 -8.08
C VAL A 185 16.55 8.52 -6.58
N GLN A 186 16.53 9.59 -5.77
CA GLN A 186 16.50 9.46 -4.32
C GLN A 186 15.26 8.70 -3.84
N PHE A 187 15.47 7.70 -2.99
CA PHE A 187 14.42 6.85 -2.43
C PHE A 187 13.22 7.61 -1.83
N PRO A 188 13.39 8.71 -1.05
CA PRO A 188 12.26 9.45 -0.49
C PRO A 188 11.36 10.11 -1.54
N ILE A 189 11.89 10.42 -2.73
CA ILE A 189 11.10 10.93 -3.85
C ILE A 189 10.28 9.78 -4.44
N LEU A 190 10.92 8.66 -4.75
CA LEU A 190 10.25 7.46 -5.29
C LEU A 190 9.15 6.96 -4.35
N TRP A 191 9.40 6.95 -3.04
CA TRP A 191 8.44 6.50 -2.04
C TRP A 191 7.15 7.36 -2.03
N ARG A 192 7.29 8.68 -2.17
CA ARG A 192 6.15 9.60 -2.24
C ARG A 192 5.29 9.37 -3.48
N TYR A 193 5.92 9.24 -4.65
CA TYR A 193 5.22 8.91 -5.89
C TYR A 193 4.56 7.54 -5.82
N MET A 194 5.26 6.53 -5.33
CA MET A 194 4.73 5.18 -5.14
C MET A 194 3.51 5.21 -4.23
N GLY A 195 3.58 5.94 -3.11
CA GLY A 195 2.48 6.06 -2.16
C GLY A 195 1.25 6.68 -2.80
N TRP A 196 1.41 7.81 -3.48
CA TRP A 196 0.28 8.49 -4.12
C TRP A 196 -0.33 7.67 -5.26
N LEU A 197 0.50 7.11 -6.15
CA LEU A 197 0.04 6.26 -7.25
C LEU A 197 -0.75 5.06 -6.72
N THR A 198 -0.24 4.41 -5.67
CA THR A 198 -0.93 3.28 -5.02
C THR A 198 -2.30 3.69 -4.52
N GLN A 199 -2.41 4.86 -3.87
CA GLN A 199 -3.71 5.33 -3.38
C GLN A 199 -4.66 5.77 -4.49
N ALA A 200 -4.15 6.39 -5.54
CA ALA A 200 -4.95 6.75 -6.71
C ALA A 200 -5.50 5.50 -7.42
N PHE A 201 -4.68 4.45 -7.59
CA PHE A 201 -5.14 3.17 -8.14
C PHE A 201 -6.16 2.49 -7.23
N ALA A 202 -5.96 2.53 -5.91
CA ALA A 202 -6.93 2.00 -4.96
C ALA A 202 -8.29 2.72 -5.09
N MET A 203 -8.27 4.06 -5.13
CA MET A 203 -9.46 4.90 -5.32
C MET A 203 -10.23 4.52 -6.59
N VAL A 204 -9.56 4.46 -7.74
CA VAL A 204 -10.21 4.11 -9.02
C VAL A 204 -10.78 2.68 -8.97
N THR A 205 -10.03 1.74 -8.40
CA THR A 205 -10.49 0.35 -8.25
C THR A 205 -11.73 0.26 -7.36
N LEU A 206 -11.78 0.99 -6.24
CA LEU A 206 -12.94 1.02 -5.34
C LEU A 206 -14.18 1.59 -6.02
N TRP A 207 -14.03 2.62 -6.86
CA TRP A 207 -15.12 3.13 -7.68
C TRP A 207 -15.60 2.08 -8.69
N ALA A 208 -14.68 1.37 -9.36
CA ALA A 208 -15.02 0.28 -10.27
C ALA A 208 -15.75 -0.87 -9.54
N CYS A 209 -15.27 -1.28 -8.37
CA CYS A 209 -15.92 -2.27 -7.51
C CYS A 209 -17.31 -1.80 -7.05
N SER A 210 -17.47 -0.52 -6.73
CA SER A 210 -18.77 0.05 -6.33
C SER A 210 -19.79 -0.06 -7.46
N VAL A 211 -19.40 0.28 -8.69
CA VAL A 211 -20.27 0.11 -9.87
C VAL A 211 -20.60 -1.36 -10.09
N TYR A 212 -19.62 -2.27 -9.95
CA TYR A 212 -19.85 -3.71 -10.08
C TYR A 212 -20.86 -4.24 -9.03
N LEU A 213 -20.72 -3.85 -7.76
CA LEU A 213 -21.62 -4.29 -6.69
C LEU A 213 -23.05 -3.80 -6.87
N VAL A 214 -23.23 -2.56 -7.36
CA VAL A 214 -24.56 -2.05 -7.72
C VAL A 214 -25.18 -2.90 -8.84
N LYS A 215 -24.44 -3.15 -9.92
CA LYS A 215 -24.93 -3.97 -11.05
C LYS A 215 -25.27 -5.40 -10.61
N ALA A 216 -24.49 -5.95 -9.68
CA ALA A 216 -24.73 -7.26 -9.09
C ALA A 216 -25.84 -7.28 -8.02
N LYS A 217 -26.51 -6.14 -7.76
CA LYS A 217 -27.53 -5.96 -6.70
C LYS A 217 -27.04 -6.39 -5.31
N LYS A 218 -25.74 -6.17 -5.03
CA LYS A 218 -25.10 -6.44 -3.74
C LYS A 218 -24.86 -5.15 -2.98
N ASN A 219 -24.53 -5.26 -1.69
CA ASN A 219 -24.25 -4.11 -0.83
C ASN A 219 -23.00 -3.35 -1.33
N HIS A 220 -23.20 -2.25 -2.07
CA HIS A 220 -22.12 -1.44 -2.63
C HIS A 220 -21.41 -0.55 -1.60
N TRP A 221 -22.03 -0.30 -0.44
CA TRP A 221 -21.48 0.57 0.61
C TRP A 221 -20.11 0.13 1.11
N ILE A 222 -19.82 -1.17 1.07
CA ILE A 222 -18.53 -1.75 1.46
C ILE A 222 -17.36 -1.19 0.63
N SER A 223 -17.58 -0.82 -0.63
CA SER A 223 -16.57 -0.20 -1.48
C SER A 223 -16.79 1.30 -1.70
N THR A 224 -18.05 1.76 -1.68
CA THR A 224 -18.37 3.19 -1.93
C THR A 224 -17.84 4.09 -0.83
N LEU A 225 -18.02 3.72 0.44
CA LEU A 225 -17.55 4.54 1.56
C LEU A 225 -16.01 4.69 1.56
N PRO A 226 -15.22 3.61 1.42
CA PRO A 226 -13.79 3.71 1.19
C PRO A 226 -13.43 4.50 -0.08
N ALA A 227 -14.17 4.36 -1.18
CA ALA A 227 -13.90 5.09 -2.42
C ALA A 227 -13.95 6.62 -2.21
N VAL A 228 -15.01 7.10 -1.55
CA VAL A 228 -15.21 8.53 -1.26
C VAL A 228 -14.09 9.05 -0.36
N PHE A 229 -13.78 8.32 0.71
CA PHE A 229 -12.68 8.69 1.62
C PHE A 229 -11.34 8.79 0.89
N MET A 230 -11.02 7.78 0.06
CA MET A 230 -9.79 7.76 -0.70
C MET A 230 -9.72 8.84 -1.77
N SER A 231 -10.86 9.24 -2.34
CA SER A 231 -10.93 10.40 -3.23
C SER A 231 -10.55 11.70 -2.52
N ALA A 232 -11.02 11.91 -1.30
CA ALA A 232 -10.62 13.07 -0.52
C ALA A 232 -9.11 13.05 -0.23
N VAL A 233 -8.58 11.91 0.21
CA VAL A 233 -7.15 11.73 0.51
C VAL A 233 -6.27 12.00 -0.71
N CYS A 234 -6.59 11.42 -1.88
CA CYS A 234 -5.77 11.56 -3.08
C CYS A 234 -5.75 12.99 -3.62
N VAL A 235 -6.91 13.67 -3.61
CA VAL A 235 -7.04 15.06 -4.09
C VAL A 235 -6.38 16.03 -3.11
N SER A 236 -6.61 15.87 -1.81
CA SER A 236 -5.93 16.72 -0.81
C SER A 236 -4.42 16.52 -0.84
N TYR A 237 -3.94 15.29 -1.02
CA TYR A 237 -2.49 15.02 -1.09
C TYR A 237 -1.85 15.70 -2.29
N ILE A 238 -2.38 15.51 -3.50
CA ILE A 238 -1.74 16.09 -4.70
C ILE A 238 -1.75 17.62 -4.68
N LEU A 239 -2.73 18.23 -4.01
CA LEU A 239 -2.76 19.68 -3.84
C LEU A 239 -1.72 20.17 -2.81
N GLN A 240 -1.50 19.42 -1.74
CA GLN A 240 -0.61 19.82 -0.64
C GLN A 240 0.85 19.40 -0.84
N ALA A 241 1.11 18.28 -1.51
CA ALA A 241 2.40 17.63 -1.51
C ALA A 241 3.50 18.48 -2.19
N PRO A 242 4.78 18.36 -1.77
CA PRO A 242 5.91 19.07 -2.38
C PRO A 242 6.12 18.79 -3.88
N GLU A 243 5.73 17.59 -4.32
CA GLU A 243 5.75 17.16 -5.72
C GLU A 243 4.49 17.55 -6.51
N GLY A 244 3.46 18.05 -5.83
CA GLY A 244 2.20 18.49 -6.42
C GLY A 244 2.10 20.01 -6.48
N PHE A 245 0.92 20.55 -6.16
CA PHE A 245 0.62 21.97 -6.32
C PHE A 245 1.06 22.86 -5.16
N ARG A 246 1.56 22.30 -4.05
CA ARG A 246 2.10 23.02 -2.88
C ARG A 246 1.13 24.05 -2.27
N VAL A 247 -0.17 23.78 -2.33
CA VAL A 247 -1.22 24.66 -1.83
C VAL A 247 -1.42 24.46 -0.32
N ASN A 248 -1.86 25.52 0.37
CA ASN A 248 -2.14 25.53 1.79
C ASN A 248 -3.05 24.34 2.22
N ALA A 249 -2.72 23.73 3.36
CA ALA A 249 -3.43 22.56 3.89
C ALA A 249 -4.95 22.76 4.00
N VAL A 250 -5.42 23.90 4.50
CA VAL A 250 -6.85 24.18 4.70
C VAL A 250 -7.60 24.16 3.36
N PHE A 251 -7.03 24.81 2.35
CA PHE A 251 -7.61 24.86 1.01
C PHE A 251 -7.59 23.47 0.35
N SER A 252 -6.44 22.81 0.35
CA SER A 252 -6.26 21.46 -0.21
C SER A 252 -7.23 20.44 0.41
N ASN A 253 -7.44 20.54 1.72
CA ASN A 253 -8.33 19.69 2.49
C ASN A 253 -9.80 19.93 2.12
N THR A 254 -10.19 21.20 2.01
CA THR A 254 -11.55 21.60 1.61
C THR A 254 -11.87 21.14 0.20
N VAL A 255 -10.95 21.36 -0.75
CA VAL A 255 -11.12 20.95 -2.15
C VAL A 255 -11.19 19.43 -2.27
N GLY A 256 -10.38 18.68 -1.51
CA GLY A 256 -10.44 17.22 -1.53
C GLY A 256 -11.78 16.67 -1.03
N ILE A 257 -12.32 17.22 0.05
CA ILE A 257 -13.66 16.85 0.55
C ILE A 257 -14.74 17.21 -0.49
N ALA A 258 -14.66 18.39 -1.09
CA ALA A 258 -15.60 18.82 -2.13
C ALA A 258 -15.55 17.89 -3.37
N ALA A 259 -14.34 17.50 -3.81
CA ALA A 259 -14.15 16.58 -4.92
C ALA A 259 -14.71 15.18 -4.59
N ALA A 260 -14.49 14.68 -3.38
CA ALA A 260 -15.06 13.42 -2.91
C ALA A 260 -16.59 13.43 -2.91
N ALA A 261 -17.20 14.53 -2.42
CA ALA A 261 -18.64 14.73 -2.47
C ALA A 261 -19.15 14.79 -3.91
N ALA A 262 -18.45 15.49 -4.81
CA ALA A 262 -18.79 15.54 -6.23
C ALA A 262 -18.78 14.14 -6.87
N PHE A 263 -17.74 13.33 -6.65
CA PHE A 263 -17.68 11.97 -7.16
C PHE A 263 -18.81 11.09 -6.59
N PHE A 264 -19.13 11.24 -5.32
CA PHE A 264 -20.25 10.54 -4.70
C PHE A 264 -21.60 10.92 -5.32
N LEU A 265 -21.86 12.21 -5.53
CA LEU A 265 -23.09 12.69 -6.18
C LEU A 265 -23.19 12.20 -7.63
N ILE A 266 -22.09 12.23 -8.39
CA ILE A 266 -22.04 11.69 -9.76
C ILE A 266 -22.37 10.19 -9.75
N PHE A 267 -21.82 9.43 -8.80
CA PHE A 267 -22.09 8.02 -8.65
C PHE A 267 -23.57 7.74 -8.35
N LEU A 268 -24.16 8.43 -7.36
CA LEU A 268 -25.58 8.28 -7.01
C LEU A 268 -26.50 8.62 -8.19
N ASN A 269 -26.21 9.69 -8.93
CA ASN A 269 -26.99 10.09 -10.08
C ASN A 269 -26.95 9.01 -11.19
N LYS A 270 -25.76 8.43 -11.44
CA LYS A 270 -25.62 7.34 -12.41
C LYS A 270 -26.35 6.06 -11.97
N ILE A 271 -26.30 5.69 -10.69
CA ILE A 271 -27.06 4.53 -10.18
C ILE A 271 -28.56 4.73 -10.39
N LYS A 272 -29.10 5.90 -10.00
CA LYS A 272 -30.53 6.21 -10.12
C LYS A 272 -31.02 6.16 -11.57
N ASN A 273 -30.20 6.60 -12.52
CA ASN A 273 -30.52 6.52 -13.94
C ASN A 273 -30.44 5.09 -14.49
N GLN A 274 -29.51 4.25 -14.00
CA GLN A 274 -29.48 2.83 -14.35
C GLN A 274 -30.70 2.07 -13.83
N ASP A 275 -31.13 2.32 -12.59
CA ASP A 275 -32.34 1.69 -12.04
C ASP A 275 -33.61 2.08 -12.82
N LYS A 276 -33.71 3.33 -13.27
CA LYS A 276 -34.81 3.79 -14.14
C LYS A 276 -34.79 3.10 -15.50
N SER A 277 -33.61 2.97 -16.12
CA SER A 277 -33.44 2.26 -17.40
C SER A 277 -33.80 0.78 -17.29
N MET A 278 -33.38 0.10 -16.21
CA MET A 278 -33.70 -1.31 -15.99
C MET A 278 -35.19 -1.54 -15.71
N LYS A 279 -35.88 -0.61 -15.02
CA LYS A 279 -37.32 -0.68 -14.78
C LYS A 279 -38.17 -0.33 -16.00
N SER A 280 -37.65 0.45 -16.94
CA SER A 280 -38.33 0.79 -18.20
C SER A 280 -38.19 -0.27 -19.29
N ALA A 281 -37.25 -1.20 -19.13
CA ALA A 281 -36.96 -2.28 -20.08
C ALA A 281 -37.53 -3.65 -19.64
N ALA A 282 -38.21 -3.69 -18.50
CA ALA A 282 -38.93 -4.84 -17.95
C ALA A 282 -40.43 -4.57 -18.03
#